data_AF-A0A1F4EME2-F1
#
_entry.id   AF-A0A1F4EME2-F1
#
_cell.length_a   1.000
_cell.length_b   1.000
_cell.length_c   1.000
_cell.angle_alpha   90.00
_cell.angle_beta   90.00
_cell.angle_gamma   90.00
#
_symmetry.space_group_name_H-M   'P 1'
#
loop_
_entity.id
_entity.type
_entity.pdbx_description
1 polymer ?
#
loop_
_entity_poly.entity_id
_entity_poly.type
_entity_poly.pdbx_seq_one_letter_code
_entity_poly.pdbx_strand_id
1 'polypeptide(L)'
;MGHRTIRIDAAFLREAEKEAAASKRSLGAQVEYWARIGRGVVRNRSFSEDRIAQFLAGVVPVDHLSLQEKVAAIREVERIANTAESREKAAAELRAERQKAGLPSYTVDERYPDQLVCRYADGRIFAGHFEGGEFVHDEELNDDLSPKRSERPSSAAR
;
A
#
# COMPACT_ATOMS: atom_id res chain seq x y z
N MET A 1 37.99 -0.03 -23.56
CA MET A 1 36.61 -0.53 -23.39
C MET A 1 35.72 0.66 -23.09
N GLY A 2 34.55 0.77 -23.72
CA GLY A 2 33.65 1.91 -23.51
C GLY A 2 32.83 1.73 -22.25
N HIS A 3 32.83 2.72 -21.36
CA HIS A 3 31.95 2.75 -20.19
C HIS A 3 30.64 3.44 -20.57
N ARG A 4 29.50 2.85 -20.18
CA ARG A 4 28.17 3.48 -20.31
C ARG A 4 27.58 3.65 -18.93
N THR A 5 27.03 4.82 -18.67
CA THR A 5 26.37 5.13 -17.40
C THR A 5 24.91 4.69 -17.47
N ILE A 6 24.46 3.95 -16.46
CA ILE A 6 23.05 3.60 -16.27
C ILE A 6 22.57 4.18 -14.94
N ARG A 7 21.30 4.59 -14.87
CA ARG A 7 20.67 5.00 -13.61
C ARG A 7 20.10 3.77 -12.95
N ILE A 8 20.46 3.56 -11.69
CA ILE A 8 20.00 2.44 -10.86
C ILE A 8 19.35 3.03 -9.62
N ASP A 9 18.34 2.32 -9.11
CA ASP A 9 17.68 2.69 -7.87
C ASP A 9 18.68 2.78 -6.70
N ALA A 10 18.49 3.79 -5.84
CA ALA A 10 19.42 4.07 -4.76
C ALA A 10 19.35 3.01 -3.64
N ALA A 11 18.21 2.36 -3.43
CA ALA A 11 18.11 1.27 -2.45
C ALA A 11 18.89 0.05 -2.92
N PHE A 12 18.77 -0.29 -4.21
CA PHE A 12 19.56 -1.36 -4.80
C PHE A 12 21.07 -1.11 -4.68
N LEU A 13 21.53 0.13 -4.94
CA LEU A 13 22.95 0.46 -4.77
C LEU A 13 23.41 0.32 -3.32
N ARG A 14 22.60 0.73 -2.34
CA ARG A 14 22.91 0.55 -0.91
C ARG A 14 23.03 -0.93 -0.53
N GLU A 15 22.19 -1.79 -1.09
CA GLU A 15 22.30 -3.24 -0.89
C GLU A 15 23.60 -3.79 -1.49
N ALA A 16 23.91 -3.37 -2.72
CA ALA A 16 25.13 -3.76 -3.40
C ALA A 16 26.39 -3.30 -2.63
N GLU A 17 26.39 -2.11 -2.04
CA GLU A 17 27.50 -1.60 -1.21
C GLU A 17 27.73 -2.46 0.03
N LYS A 18 26.65 -2.83 0.75
CA LYS A 18 26.74 -3.69 1.93
C LYS A 18 27.33 -5.05 1.58
N GLU A 19 26.83 -5.67 0.51
CA GLU A 19 27.32 -6.98 0.06
C GLU A 19 28.76 -6.90 -0.47
N ALA A 20 29.09 -5.82 -1.18
CA ALA A 20 30.44 -5.57 -1.69
C ALA A 20 31.44 -5.48 -0.54
N ALA A 21 31.11 -4.77 0.54
CA ALA A 21 31.95 -4.67 1.74
C ALA A 21 32.15 -6.05 2.40
N ALA A 22 31.07 -6.83 2.59
CA ALA A 22 31.13 -8.16 3.19
C ALA A 22 31.96 -9.14 2.35
N SER A 23 31.81 -9.06 1.02
CA SER A 23 32.51 -9.90 0.05
C SER A 23 33.90 -9.39 -0.36
N LYS A 24 34.36 -8.26 0.19
CA LYS A 24 35.62 -7.59 -0.19
C LYS A 24 35.72 -7.29 -1.71
N ARG A 25 34.62 -6.86 -2.32
CA ARG A 25 34.56 -6.43 -3.73
C ARG A 25 34.34 -4.93 -3.83
N SER A 26 34.68 -4.34 -4.98
CA SER A 26 34.20 -3.00 -5.31
C SER A 26 32.71 -3.05 -5.64
N LEU A 27 32.01 -1.91 -5.52
CA LEU A 27 30.60 -1.80 -5.88
C LEU A 27 30.33 -2.28 -7.31
N GLY A 28 31.13 -1.81 -8.27
CA GLY A 28 31.02 -2.23 -9.67
C GLY A 28 31.20 -3.74 -9.86
N ALA A 29 32.22 -4.32 -9.21
CA ALA A 29 32.47 -5.77 -9.27
C ALA A 29 31.34 -6.59 -8.62
N GLN A 30 30.70 -6.07 -7.57
CA GLN A 30 29.56 -6.72 -6.94
C GLN A 30 28.32 -6.70 -7.85
N VAL A 31 28.04 -5.58 -8.49
CA VAL A 31 26.95 -5.46 -9.47
C VAL A 31 27.19 -6.39 -10.67
N GLU A 32 28.41 -6.42 -11.21
CA GLU A 32 28.78 -7.34 -12.30
C GLU A 32 28.67 -8.81 -11.89
N TYR A 33 29.06 -9.13 -10.65
CA TYR A 33 28.91 -10.47 -10.08
C TYR A 33 27.45 -10.90 -10.06
N TRP A 34 26.56 -10.08 -9.51
CA TRP A 34 25.11 -10.37 -9.51
C TRP A 34 24.55 -10.47 -10.92
N ALA A 35 24.91 -9.58 -11.84
CA ALA A 35 24.49 -9.67 -13.24
C ALA A 35 24.94 -10.98 -13.90
N ARG A 36 26.16 -11.45 -13.61
CA ARG A 36 26.67 -12.73 -14.10
C ARG A 36 25.87 -13.92 -13.56
N ILE A 37 25.55 -13.92 -12.26
CA ILE A 37 24.72 -14.97 -11.65
C ILE A 37 23.30 -14.93 -12.24
N GLY A 38 22.68 -13.76 -12.34
CA GLY A 38 21.35 -13.58 -12.92
C GLY A 38 21.26 -14.14 -14.34
N ARG A 39 22.26 -13.87 -15.20
CA ARG A 39 22.35 -14.48 -16.53
C ARG A 39 22.43 -16.01 -16.47
N GLY A 40 23.15 -16.57 -15.51
CA GLY A 40 23.25 -18.01 -15.31
C GLY A 40 21.89 -18.64 -14.94
N VAL A 41 21.18 -18.01 -14.00
CA VAL A 41 19.85 -18.45 -13.53
C VAL A 41 18.84 -18.47 -14.69
N VAL A 42 18.77 -17.39 -15.48
CA VAL A 42 17.88 -17.29 -16.65
C VAL A 42 18.21 -18.36 -17.69
N ARG A 43 19.49 -18.58 -17.98
CA ARG A 43 19.93 -19.57 -18.99
C ARG A 43 19.64 -21.00 -18.59
N ASN A 44 19.73 -21.33 -17.30
CA ASN A 44 19.53 -22.70 -16.81
C ASN A 44 18.05 -23.04 -16.58
N ARG A 45 17.12 -22.12 -16.89
CA ARG A 45 15.66 -22.28 -16.66
C ARG A 45 15.29 -22.74 -15.24
N SER A 46 16.16 -22.51 -14.26
CA SER A 46 15.90 -22.83 -12.85
C SER A 46 14.93 -21.84 -12.19
N PHE A 47 14.59 -20.78 -12.92
CA PHE A 47 13.67 -19.71 -12.56
C PHE A 47 12.92 -19.28 -13.81
N SER A 48 11.58 -19.20 -13.74
CA SER A 48 10.73 -18.77 -14.85
C SER A 48 9.85 -17.60 -14.44
N GLU A 49 10.07 -16.46 -15.10
CA GLU A 49 9.20 -15.29 -14.96
C GLU A 49 7.78 -15.57 -15.45
N ASP A 50 7.63 -16.39 -16.51
CA ASP A 50 6.31 -16.80 -17.02
C ASP A 50 5.50 -17.56 -15.96
N ARG A 51 6.14 -18.43 -15.17
CA ARG A 51 5.46 -19.16 -14.08
C ARG A 51 5.01 -18.22 -12.97
N ILE A 52 5.82 -17.21 -12.65
CA ILE A 52 5.44 -16.18 -11.68
C ILE A 52 4.26 -15.36 -12.20
N ALA A 53 4.29 -14.94 -13.47
CA ALA A 53 3.17 -14.24 -14.10
C ALA A 53 1.88 -15.09 -14.11
N GLN A 54 1.98 -16.39 -14.41
CA GLN A 54 0.86 -17.31 -14.35
C GLN A 54 0.31 -17.49 -12.93
N PHE A 55 1.17 -17.53 -11.92
CA PHE A 55 0.74 -17.53 -10.52
C PHE A 55 0.00 -16.24 -10.15
N LEU A 56 0.54 -15.08 -10.51
CA LEU A 56 -0.09 -13.78 -10.23
C LEU A 56 -1.43 -13.62 -10.97
N ALA A 57 -1.59 -14.27 -12.12
CA ALA A 57 -2.85 -14.36 -12.85
C ALA A 57 -3.83 -15.41 -12.28
N GLY A 58 -3.46 -16.14 -11.23
CA GLY A 58 -4.28 -17.18 -10.62
C GLY A 58 -4.39 -18.47 -11.44
N VAL A 59 -3.55 -18.66 -12.45
CA VAL A 59 -3.58 -19.83 -13.36
C VAL A 59 -2.85 -21.02 -12.75
N VAL A 60 -1.77 -20.79 -12.02
CA VAL A 60 -0.92 -21.82 -11.41
C VAL A 60 -0.92 -21.66 -9.89
N PRO A 61 -1.13 -22.73 -9.11
CA PRO A 61 -1.07 -22.65 -7.65
C PRO A 61 0.36 -22.44 -7.16
N VAL A 62 0.51 -21.79 -6.00
CA VAL A 62 1.82 -21.48 -5.40
C VAL A 62 2.69 -22.73 -5.20
N ASP A 63 2.09 -23.88 -4.90
CA ASP A 63 2.82 -25.13 -4.66
C ASP A 63 3.56 -25.66 -5.87
N HIS A 64 3.18 -25.23 -7.06
CA HIS A 64 3.87 -25.60 -8.28
C HIS A 64 5.10 -24.73 -8.52
N LEU A 65 5.28 -23.61 -7.82
CA LEU A 65 6.46 -22.76 -7.96
C LEU A 65 7.67 -23.39 -7.25
N SER A 66 8.86 -23.23 -7.84
CA SER A 66 10.11 -23.52 -7.14
C SER A 66 10.28 -22.59 -5.93
N LEU A 67 11.17 -22.92 -4.98
CA LEU A 67 11.41 -22.05 -3.82
C LEU A 67 11.83 -20.63 -4.24
N GLN A 68 12.67 -20.51 -5.27
CA GLN A 68 13.11 -19.20 -5.77
C GLN A 68 11.95 -18.43 -6.42
N GLU A 69 11.10 -19.12 -7.16
CA GLU A 69 9.89 -18.54 -7.76
C GLU A 69 8.89 -18.10 -6.70
N LYS A 70 8.69 -18.88 -5.62
CA LYS A 70 7.83 -18.50 -4.49
C LYS A 70 8.29 -17.20 -3.85
N VAL A 71 9.59 -17.06 -3.56
CA VAL A 71 10.15 -15.84 -2.97
C VAL A 71 9.95 -14.64 -3.89
N ALA A 72 10.19 -14.79 -5.19
CA ALA A 72 9.98 -13.71 -6.16
C ALA A 72 8.50 -13.34 -6.30
N ALA A 73 7.60 -14.33 -6.35
CA ALA A 73 6.16 -14.13 -6.43
C ALA A 73 5.60 -13.40 -5.22
N ILE A 74 6.03 -13.75 -3.99
CA ILE A 74 5.61 -13.05 -2.77
C ILE A 74 6.00 -11.58 -2.82
N ARG A 75 7.25 -11.26 -3.20
CA ARG A 75 7.71 -9.88 -3.35
C ARG A 75 6.88 -9.09 -4.36
N GLU A 76 6.46 -9.74 -5.44
CA GLU A 76 5.65 -9.11 -6.46
C GLU A 76 4.22 -8.85 -5.98
N VAL A 77 3.63 -9.80 -5.24
CA VAL A 77 2.35 -9.58 -4.53
C VAL A 77 2.44 -8.40 -3.58
N GLU A 78 3.48 -8.34 -2.75
CA GLU A 78 3.71 -7.22 -1.83
C GLU A 78 3.86 -5.89 -2.59
N ARG A 79 4.60 -5.88 -3.70
CA ARG A 79 4.78 -4.70 -4.54
C ARG A 79 3.45 -4.20 -5.12
N ILE A 80 2.61 -5.11 -5.62
CA ILE A 80 1.29 -4.77 -6.17
C ILE A 80 0.36 -4.29 -5.06
N ALA A 81 0.32 -5.00 -3.93
CA ALA A 81 -0.56 -4.67 -2.81
C ALA A 81 -0.20 -3.34 -2.12
N ASN A 82 1.09 -2.97 -2.11
CA ASN A 82 1.57 -1.78 -1.37
C ASN A 82 1.60 -0.49 -2.22
N THR A 83 0.81 -0.42 -3.30
CA THR A 83 0.65 0.83 -4.04
C THR A 83 -0.31 1.78 -3.32
N ALA A 84 -0.25 3.08 -3.62
CA ALA A 84 -1.21 4.05 -3.09
C ALA A 84 -2.65 3.72 -3.53
N GLU A 85 -2.82 3.36 -4.80
CA GLU A 85 -4.09 2.96 -5.40
C GLU A 85 -4.69 1.71 -4.74
N SER A 86 -3.88 0.65 -4.54
CA SER A 86 -4.35 -0.57 -3.88
C SER A 86 -4.78 -0.30 -2.42
N ARG A 87 -4.04 0.54 -1.70
CA ARG A 87 -4.41 0.95 -0.34
C ARG A 87 -5.69 1.77 -0.30
N GLU A 88 -5.88 2.69 -1.24
CA GLU A 88 -7.10 3.49 -1.35
C GLU A 88 -8.32 2.62 -1.66
N LYS A 89 -8.17 1.68 -2.61
CA LYS A 89 -9.23 0.72 -2.96
C LYS A 89 -9.62 -0.15 -1.77
N ALA A 90 -8.64 -0.74 -1.07
CA ALA A 90 -8.89 -1.52 0.13
C ALA A 90 -9.59 -0.70 1.23
N ALA A 91 -9.16 0.55 1.43
CA ALA A 91 -9.83 1.46 2.37
C ALA A 91 -11.28 1.78 1.95
N ALA A 92 -11.55 1.89 0.64
CA ALA A 92 -12.90 2.12 0.12
C ALA A 92 -13.81 0.91 0.32
N GLU A 93 -13.31 -0.30 0.05
CA GLU A 93 -14.04 -1.55 0.28
C GLU A 93 -14.37 -1.73 1.76
N LEU A 94 -13.40 -1.51 2.65
CA LEU A 94 -13.63 -1.55 4.10
C LEU A 94 -14.67 -0.50 4.55
N ARG A 95 -14.60 0.73 4.02
CA ARG A 95 -15.60 1.77 4.30
C ARG A 95 -17.00 1.33 3.87
N ALA A 96 -17.15 0.73 2.69
CA ALA A 96 -18.42 0.25 2.19
C ALA A 96 -18.98 -0.92 3.02
N GLU A 97 -18.13 -1.87 3.42
CA GLU A 97 -18.53 -3.00 4.28
C GLU A 97 -19.00 -2.54 5.66
N ARG A 98 -18.27 -1.60 6.27
CA ARG A 98 -18.67 -0.99 7.56
C ARG A 98 -20.00 -0.26 7.45
N GLN A 99 -20.22 0.49 6.36
CA GLN A 99 -21.49 1.17 6.12
C GLN A 99 -22.64 0.16 5.98
N LYS A 100 -22.42 -0.93 5.23
CA LYS A 100 -23.41 -2.02 5.09
C LYS A 100 -23.73 -2.70 6.43
N ALA A 101 -22.73 -2.83 7.30
CA ALA A 101 -22.88 -3.36 8.65
C ALA A 101 -23.50 -2.36 9.65
N GLY A 102 -23.79 -1.12 9.25
CA GLY A 102 -24.33 -0.09 10.13
C GLY A 102 -23.32 0.46 11.13
N LEU A 103 -22.02 0.20 10.94
CA LEU A 103 -20.98 0.62 11.87
C LEU A 103 -20.61 2.10 11.65
N PRO A 104 -20.40 2.87 12.74
CA PRO A 104 -19.94 4.25 12.62
C PRO A 104 -18.52 4.33 12.04
N SER A 105 -18.22 5.45 11.39
CA SER A 105 -16.88 5.83 10.94
C SER A 105 -16.38 7.03 11.75
N TYR A 106 -15.09 7.04 12.08
CA TYR A 106 -14.46 8.10 12.86
C TYR A 106 -13.38 8.79 12.01
N THR A 107 -13.38 10.11 12.01
CA THR A 107 -12.41 10.92 11.26
C THR A 107 -11.92 12.08 12.11
N VAL A 108 -10.70 12.55 11.88
CA VAL A 108 -10.21 13.81 12.44
C VAL A 108 -10.70 14.95 11.53
N ASP A 109 -11.15 16.05 12.11
CA ASP A 109 -11.56 17.26 11.40
C ASP A 109 -10.74 18.43 11.94
N GLU A 110 -10.14 19.22 11.05
CA GLU A 110 -9.28 20.36 11.45
C GLU A 110 -10.03 21.43 12.25
N ARG A 111 -11.36 21.47 12.14
CA ARG A 111 -12.22 22.36 12.93
C ARG A 111 -12.31 21.94 14.39
N TYR A 112 -12.05 20.67 14.68
CA TYR A 112 -12.14 20.07 16.02
C TYR A 112 -10.87 19.25 16.30
N PRO A 113 -9.69 19.89 16.43
CA PRO A 113 -8.40 19.21 16.49
C PRO A 113 -8.26 18.26 17.68
N ASP A 114 -9.00 18.51 18.77
CA ASP A 114 -8.99 17.69 19.98
C ASP A 114 -10.14 16.65 20.02
N GLN A 115 -10.97 16.58 18.98
CA GLN A 115 -12.11 15.67 18.90
C GLN A 115 -12.07 14.78 17.65
N LEU A 116 -12.73 13.64 17.75
CA LEU A 116 -13.06 12.80 16.60
C LEU A 116 -14.47 13.14 16.11
N VAL A 117 -14.63 13.19 14.80
CA VAL A 117 -15.93 13.26 14.15
C VAL A 117 -16.42 11.84 13.88
N CYS A 118 -17.46 11.43 14.58
CA CYS A 118 -18.19 10.19 14.36
C CYS A 118 -19.30 10.43 13.34
N ARG A 119 -19.35 9.61 12.28
CA ARG A 119 -20.46 9.56 11.33
C ARG A 119 -21.16 8.21 11.43
N TYR A 120 -22.44 8.23 11.75
CA TYR A 120 -23.28 7.05 11.84
C TYR A 120 -23.84 6.67 10.45
N ALA A 121 -24.25 5.41 10.30
CA ALA A 121 -24.78 4.90 9.04
C ALA A 121 -26.12 5.55 8.63
N ASP A 122 -26.86 6.10 9.59
CA ASP A 122 -28.09 6.87 9.36
C ASP A 122 -27.84 8.32 8.90
N GLY A 123 -26.57 8.71 8.78
CA GLY A 123 -26.15 10.03 8.31
C GLY A 123 -25.84 11.02 9.41
N ARG A 124 -26.15 10.73 10.68
CA ARG A 124 -25.87 11.65 11.79
C ARG A 124 -24.37 11.81 12.02
N ILE A 125 -23.93 13.03 12.33
CA ILE A 125 -22.53 13.37 12.58
C ILE A 125 -22.38 14.04 13.94
N PHE A 126 -21.48 13.54 14.77
CA PHE A 126 -21.19 14.08 16.11
C PHE A 126 -19.69 14.24 16.32
N ALA A 127 -19.27 15.28 17.03
CA ALA A 127 -17.92 15.39 17.56
C ALA A 127 -17.85 14.77 18.96
N GLY A 128 -16.70 14.20 19.32
CA GLY A 128 -16.51 13.58 20.62
C GLY A 128 -15.19 12.82 20.75
N HIS A 129 -15.04 12.11 21.86
CA HIS A 129 -13.83 11.36 22.18
C HIS A 129 -14.17 9.96 22.71
N PHE A 130 -13.16 9.11 22.87
CA PHE A 130 -13.35 7.80 23.50
C PHE A 130 -13.01 7.86 24.97
N GLU A 131 -13.94 7.39 25.80
CA GLU A 131 -13.74 7.18 27.23
C GLU A 131 -14.13 5.75 27.59
N GLY A 132 -13.24 4.99 28.22
CA GLY A 132 -13.53 3.60 28.61
C GLY A 132 -13.84 2.63 27.45
N GLY A 133 -13.56 3.01 26.19
CA GLY A 133 -13.91 2.24 25.00
C GLY A 133 -15.26 2.59 24.38
N GLU A 134 -16.01 3.50 24.99
CA GLU A 134 -17.25 4.05 24.44
C GLU A 134 -17.00 5.43 23.83
N PHE A 135 -17.75 5.76 22.77
CA PHE A 135 -17.66 7.07 22.14
C PHE A 135 -18.61 8.03 22.86
N VAL A 136 -18.05 9.04 23.52
CA VAL A 136 -18.79 10.07 24.26
C VAL A 136 -18.91 11.31 23.38
N HIS A 137 -20.15 11.76 23.16
CA HIS A 137 -20.43 12.97 22.39
C HIS A 137 -20.03 14.19 23.21
N ASP A 138 -19.43 15.17 22.56
CA ASP A 138 -19.16 16.46 23.19
C ASP A 138 -20.46 17.26 23.28
N GLU A 139 -20.90 17.55 24.51
CA GLU A 139 -22.18 18.22 24.78
C GLU A 139 -22.25 19.64 24.19
N GLU A 140 -21.11 20.31 24.02
CA GLU A 140 -21.05 21.65 23.39
C GLU A 140 -21.21 21.59 21.86
N LEU A 141 -20.98 20.42 21.27
CA LEU A 141 -21.03 20.14 19.83
C LEU A 141 -22.06 19.06 19.48
N ASN A 142 -23.03 18.83 20.37
CA ASN A 142 -24.01 17.74 20.30
C ASN A 142 -25.08 17.94 19.22
N ASP A 143 -25.05 19.08 18.53
CA ASP A 143 -25.86 19.31 17.34
C ASP A 143 -25.34 18.45 16.19
N ASP A 144 -26.24 17.72 15.52
CA ASP A 144 -25.91 16.95 14.32
C ASP A 144 -25.19 17.84 13.30
N LEU A 145 -23.88 17.60 13.14
CA LEU A 145 -22.97 18.36 12.28
C LEU A 145 -23.18 18.04 10.79
N SER A 146 -24.18 17.23 10.47
CA SER A 146 -24.64 17.04 9.10
C SER A 146 -24.94 18.39 8.45
N PRO A 147 -24.54 18.60 7.19
CA PRO A 147 -24.89 19.83 6.49
C PRO A 147 -26.41 20.01 6.49
N LYS A 148 -26.91 21.01 7.22
CA LYS A 148 -28.32 21.42 7.16
C LYS A 148 -28.63 21.71 5.69
N ARG A 149 -29.76 21.19 5.21
CA ARG A 149 -30.13 21.06 3.77
C ARG A 149 -30.22 22.38 2.98
N SER A 150 -29.72 23.51 3.49
CA SER A 150 -29.82 24.85 2.91
C SER A 150 -28.53 25.41 2.28
N GLU A 151 -27.40 24.70 2.30
CA GLU A 151 -26.16 25.22 1.69
C GLU A 151 -25.60 24.29 0.61
N ARG A 152 -26.37 24.09 -0.47
CA ARG A 152 -25.75 23.91 -1.77
C ARG A 152 -25.67 25.28 -2.41
N PRO A 153 -24.48 25.86 -2.67
CA PRO A 153 -24.39 26.91 -3.65
C PRO A 153 -24.86 26.30 -4.98
N SER A 154 -25.93 26.85 -5.51
CA SER A 154 -26.35 26.64 -6.90
C SER A 154 -25.18 27.02 -7.80
N SER A 155 -24.40 26.05 -8.27
CA SER A 155 -23.48 26.28 -9.38
C SER A 155 -24.31 26.33 -10.66
N ALA A 156 -24.93 27.48 -10.90
CA ALA A 156 -25.46 27.88 -12.19
C ALA A 156 -24.52 28.94 -12.77
N ALA A 157 -24.13 28.72 -14.04
CA ALA A 157 -23.36 29.62 -14.91
C ALA A 157 -21.89 29.86 -14.48
N ARG A 158 -20.87 29.61 -15.30
CA ARG A 158 -20.69 29.84 -16.74
C ARG A 158 -19.66 28.87 -17.33
#